data_AF-A0A1C7M3J5-F1
#
_entry.id   AF-A0A1C7M3J5-F1
#
_cell.length_a   1.000
_cell.length_b   1.000
_cell.length_c   1.000
_cell.angle_alpha   90.00
_cell.angle_beta   90.00
_cell.angle_gamma   90.00
#
_symmetry.space_group_name_H-M   'P 1'
#
loop_
_entity.id
_entity.type
_entity.pdbx_description
1 polymer ?
#
loop_
_entity_poly.entity_id
_entity_poly.type
_entity_poly.pdbx_seq_one_letter_code
_entity_poly.pdbx_strand_id
1 'polypeptide(L)'
;MLSCVSILRGFIWTWLHLLQFCISNQSLSLDEDKKNKPWRPLPSRRISGSYAFALRWLLLAVCLAISIAYGVASAGFIFMIGVILHNELKLDSHWFTRNALNAVGYAVFDAGATAIIRTGIMKCYLVHYNGLMCCIRWHCRVSPAVLTAHYLSIGIVLTTIHAQDFRDELGDREEKRRTIPIVMPLAGRLSMPLSLSMWSLGLCVRWSRSWMQSVILLGSGMFIGGRFYFLHSPEADRFSYLL
;
A
#
# COMPACT_ATOMS: atom_id res chain seq x y z
N MET A 1 -9.16 -8.79 -24.74
CA MET A 1 -9.57 -7.46 -24.28
C MET A 1 -9.67 -7.47 -22.77
N LEU A 2 -9.25 -6.41 -22.08
CA LEU A 2 -9.62 -6.19 -20.66
C LEU A 2 -11.15 -6.12 -20.59
N SER A 3 -11.78 -6.91 -19.72
CA SER A 3 -13.21 -6.79 -19.48
C SER A 3 -13.47 -5.81 -18.33
N CYS A 4 -14.52 -5.00 -18.44
CA CYS A 4 -14.96 -4.12 -17.35
C CYS A 4 -15.21 -4.90 -16.05
N VAL A 5 -15.67 -6.15 -16.18
CA VAL A 5 -15.89 -7.07 -15.07
C VAL A 5 -14.60 -7.33 -14.29
N SER A 6 -13.48 -7.57 -14.97
CA SER A 6 -12.22 -7.88 -14.29
C SER A 6 -11.55 -6.66 -13.68
N ILE A 7 -11.73 -5.47 -14.27
CA ILE A 7 -11.37 -4.20 -13.63
C ILE A 7 -12.18 -4.02 -12.35
N LEU A 8 -13.50 -4.21 -12.42
CA LEU A 8 -14.37 -4.09 -11.26
C LEU A 8 -14.01 -5.09 -10.15
N ARG A 9 -13.69 -6.34 -10.51
CA ARG A 9 -13.21 -7.35 -9.54
C ARG A 9 -11.91 -6.91 -8.86
N GLY A 10 -10.93 -6.41 -9.62
CA GLY A 10 -9.67 -5.91 -9.07
C GLY A 10 -9.89 -4.71 -8.14
N PHE A 11 -10.77 -3.78 -8.53
CA PHE A 11 -11.16 -2.64 -7.71
C PHE A 11 -11.83 -3.07 -6.40
N ILE A 12 -12.87 -3.91 -6.46
CA ILE A 12 -13.60 -4.39 -5.27
C ILE A 12 -12.65 -5.15 -4.34
N TRP A 13 -11.79 -6.01 -4.90
CA TRP A 13 -10.82 -6.78 -4.12
C TRP A 13 -9.85 -5.85 -3.38
N THR A 14 -9.29 -4.85 -4.06
CA THR A 14 -8.36 -3.87 -3.46
C THR A 14 -9.05 -3.04 -2.39
N TRP A 15 -10.25 -2.53 -2.70
CA TRP A 15 -11.05 -1.73 -1.78
C TRP A 15 -11.43 -2.49 -0.51
N LEU A 16 -11.82 -3.76 -0.62
CA LEU A 16 -12.15 -4.60 0.54
C LEU A 16 -10.94 -4.84 1.45
N HIS A 17 -9.77 -5.12 0.87
CA HIS A 17 -8.55 -5.32 1.66
C HIS A 17 -8.09 -4.01 2.32
N LEU A 18 -8.21 -2.86 1.63
CA LEU A 18 -7.95 -1.55 2.23
C LEU A 18 -8.93 -1.26 3.37
N LEU A 19 -10.22 -1.55 3.18
CA LEU A 19 -11.24 -1.39 4.21
C LEU A 19 -10.94 -2.27 5.43
N GLN A 20 -10.54 -3.52 5.20
CA GLN A 20 -10.14 -4.47 6.24
C GLN A 20 -8.96 -3.94 7.06
N PHE A 21 -7.91 -3.43 6.40
CA PHE A 21 -6.78 -2.80 7.08
C PHE A 21 -7.20 -1.55 7.87
N CYS A 22 -7.99 -0.66 7.29
CA CYS A 22 -8.44 0.58 7.92
C CYS A 22 -9.28 0.31 9.19
N ILE A 23 -10.25 -0.61 9.11
CA ILE A 23 -11.08 -0.97 10.28
C ILE A 23 -10.23 -1.63 11.35
N SER A 24 -9.32 -2.52 10.95
CA SER A 24 -8.37 -3.17 11.85
C SER A 24 -7.47 -2.16 12.56
N ASN A 25 -6.94 -1.17 11.86
CA ASN A 25 -6.11 -0.13 12.48
C ASN A 25 -6.94 0.71 13.48
N GLN A 26 -8.08 1.28 13.03
CA GLN A 26 -8.90 2.17 13.85
C GLN A 26 -9.52 1.48 15.07
N SER A 27 -9.81 0.18 15.01
CA SER A 27 -10.41 -0.55 16.13
C SER A 27 -9.46 -0.68 17.33
N LEU A 28 -8.14 -0.61 17.11
CA LEU A 28 -7.13 -0.74 18.15
C LEU A 28 -6.56 0.62 18.60
N SER A 29 -6.64 1.65 17.77
CA SER A 29 -6.11 2.99 18.04
C SER A 29 -7.21 4.03 18.34
N LEU A 30 -8.29 3.62 19.01
CA LEU A 30 -9.46 4.47 19.20
C LEU A 30 -9.13 5.76 19.96
N ASP A 31 -8.34 5.66 21.03
CA ASP A 31 -8.03 6.82 21.89
C ASP A 31 -7.03 7.78 21.22
N GLU A 32 -6.07 7.25 20.46
CA GLU A 32 -5.21 8.03 19.56
C GLU A 32 -6.05 8.81 18.53
N ASP A 33 -6.98 8.11 17.88
CA ASP A 33 -7.82 8.69 16.83
C ASP A 33 -8.81 9.71 17.37
N LYS A 34 -9.30 9.59 18.62
CA LYS A 34 -10.13 10.63 19.25
C LYS A 34 -9.40 11.95 19.41
N LYS A 35 -8.10 11.91 19.70
CA LYS A 35 -7.27 13.12 19.87
C LYS A 35 -6.89 13.71 18.52
N ASN A 36 -6.32 12.88 17.65
CA ASN A 36 -5.68 13.35 16.42
C ASN A 36 -6.64 13.45 15.23
N LYS A 37 -7.63 12.55 15.17
CA LYS A 37 -8.49 12.33 13.98
C LYS A 37 -9.96 12.15 14.37
N PRO A 38 -10.58 13.08 15.14
CA PRO A 38 -11.93 12.92 15.71
C PRO A 38 -13.05 12.77 14.67
N TRP A 39 -12.80 13.14 13.41
CA TRP A 39 -13.73 12.98 12.30
C TRP A 39 -13.82 11.55 11.77
N ARG A 40 -12.91 10.63 12.16
CA ARG A 40 -12.94 9.22 11.73
C ARG A 40 -14.21 8.52 12.25
N PRO A 41 -14.72 7.49 11.54
CA PRO A 41 -16.01 6.88 11.86
C PRO A 41 -16.18 6.39 13.30
N LEU A 42 -15.13 5.78 13.87
CA LEU A 42 -15.14 5.25 15.24
C LEU A 42 -15.12 6.37 16.30
N PRO A 43 -14.14 7.31 16.30
CA PRO A 43 -14.15 8.46 17.19
C PRO A 43 -15.43 9.31 17.10
N SER A 44 -15.94 9.53 15.88
CA SER A 44 -17.15 10.31 15.64
C SER A 44 -18.45 9.54 15.92
N ARG A 45 -18.36 8.32 16.46
CA ARG A 45 -19.49 7.45 16.81
C ARG A 45 -20.47 7.15 15.66
N ARG A 46 -19.99 7.17 14.40
CA ARG A 46 -20.79 6.74 13.23
C ARG A 46 -20.95 5.23 13.14
N ILE A 47 -20.10 4.49 13.84
CA ILE A 47 -20.19 3.04 14.03
C ILE A 47 -19.84 2.70 15.49
N SER A 48 -20.50 1.69 16.06
CA SER A 48 -20.16 1.21 17.41
C SER A 48 -18.82 0.47 17.40
N GLY A 49 -18.08 0.57 18.51
CA GLY A 49 -16.83 -0.18 18.72
C GLY A 49 -17.02 -1.68 18.59
N SER A 50 -18.08 -2.24 19.18
CA SER A 50 -18.37 -3.68 19.10
C SER A 50 -18.64 -4.14 17.67
N TYR A 51 -19.38 -3.34 16.88
CA TYR A 51 -19.63 -3.65 15.46
C TYR A 51 -18.35 -3.56 14.64
N ALA A 52 -17.51 -2.54 14.87
CA ALA A 52 -16.24 -2.42 14.16
C ALA A 52 -15.28 -3.58 14.48
N PHE A 53 -15.26 -4.03 15.74
CA PHE A 53 -14.44 -5.18 16.15
C PHE A 53 -14.93 -6.49 15.52
N ALA A 54 -16.23 -6.74 15.48
CA ALA A 54 -16.78 -7.90 14.76
C ALA A 54 -16.50 -7.80 13.24
N LEU A 55 -16.67 -6.61 12.66
CA LEU A 55 -16.45 -6.36 11.25
C LEU A 55 -14.99 -6.55 10.84
N ARG A 56 -14.02 -6.21 11.70
CA ARG A 56 -12.58 -6.49 11.49
C ARG A 56 -12.33 -7.96 11.16
N TRP A 57 -12.81 -8.87 12.00
CA TRP A 57 -12.57 -10.31 11.87
C TRP A 57 -13.38 -10.91 10.72
N LEU A 58 -14.61 -10.45 10.54
CA LEU A 58 -15.43 -10.83 9.39
C LEU A 58 -14.76 -10.46 8.07
N LEU A 59 -14.26 -9.21 7.95
CA LEU A 59 -13.59 -8.75 6.74
C LEU A 59 -12.30 -9.51 6.46
N LEU A 60 -11.57 -9.94 7.47
CA LEU A 60 -10.40 -10.80 7.29
C LEU A 60 -10.77 -12.12 6.61
N ALA A 61 -11.84 -12.79 7.08
CA ALA A 61 -12.35 -14.02 6.45
C ALA A 61 -12.89 -13.77 5.03
N VAL A 62 -13.65 -12.67 4.83
CA VAL A 62 -14.19 -12.30 3.51
C VAL A 62 -13.07 -12.00 2.51
N CYS A 63 -12.03 -11.27 2.92
CA CYS A 63 -10.88 -10.93 2.09
C CYS A 63 -10.09 -12.19 1.65
N LEU A 64 -9.93 -13.17 2.55
CA LEU A 64 -9.36 -14.47 2.16
C LEU A 64 -10.27 -15.22 1.20
N ALA A 65 -11.57 -15.32 1.48
CA ALA A 65 -12.52 -16.04 0.63
C ALA A 65 -12.56 -15.46 -0.79
N ILE A 66 -12.64 -14.13 -0.94
CA ILE A 66 -12.63 -13.48 -2.25
C ILE A 66 -11.28 -13.65 -2.96
N SER A 67 -10.16 -13.65 -2.22
CA SER A 67 -8.83 -13.91 -2.80
C SER A 67 -8.72 -15.33 -3.35
N ILE A 68 -9.25 -16.33 -2.64
CA ILE A 68 -9.32 -17.71 -3.11
C ILE A 68 -10.24 -17.80 -4.35
N ALA A 69 -11.43 -17.21 -4.29
CA ALA A 69 -12.39 -17.21 -5.38
C ALA A 69 -11.84 -16.57 -6.67
N TYR A 70 -11.03 -15.52 -6.54
CA TYR A 70 -10.37 -14.88 -7.68
C TYR A 70 -9.04 -15.51 -8.09
N GLY A 71 -8.57 -16.55 -7.37
CA GLY A 71 -7.34 -17.27 -7.68
C GLY A 71 -6.06 -16.53 -7.30
N VAL A 72 -6.13 -15.61 -6.34
CA VAL A 72 -5.01 -14.83 -5.79
C VAL A 72 -4.81 -15.10 -4.29
N ALA A 73 -5.02 -16.35 -3.87
CA ALA A 73 -4.97 -16.74 -2.46
C ALA A 73 -3.66 -16.35 -1.76
N SER A 74 -2.51 -16.48 -2.45
CA SER A 74 -1.21 -16.08 -1.91
C SER A 74 -1.15 -14.59 -1.52
N ALA A 75 -1.66 -13.70 -2.38
CA ALA A 75 -1.78 -12.28 -2.08
C ALA A 75 -2.67 -12.04 -0.84
N GLY A 76 -3.83 -12.70 -0.78
CA GLY A 76 -4.73 -12.62 0.37
C GLY A 76 -4.09 -13.08 1.68
N PHE A 77 -3.37 -14.22 1.67
CA PHE A 77 -2.67 -14.72 2.86
C PHE A 77 -1.53 -13.81 3.31
N ILE A 78 -0.72 -13.30 2.37
CA ILE A 78 0.36 -12.36 2.69
C ILE A 78 -0.23 -11.09 3.32
N PHE A 79 -1.32 -10.55 2.77
CA PHE A 79 -1.98 -9.36 3.32
C PHE A 79 -2.55 -9.63 4.73
N MET A 80 -3.23 -10.77 4.92
CA MET A 80 -3.75 -11.16 6.23
C MET A 80 -2.65 -11.22 7.28
N ILE A 81 -1.54 -11.91 6.97
CA ILE A 81 -0.38 -11.99 7.85
C ILE A 81 0.17 -10.59 8.11
N GLY A 82 0.32 -9.77 7.07
CA GLY A 82 0.77 -8.38 7.17
C GLY A 82 -0.09 -7.55 8.12
N VAL A 83 -1.42 -7.68 8.07
CA VAL A 83 -2.35 -6.96 8.97
C VAL A 83 -2.16 -7.42 10.42
N ILE A 84 -2.03 -8.73 10.65
CA ILE A 84 -1.80 -9.28 12.00
C ILE A 84 -0.46 -8.78 12.55
N LEU A 85 0.61 -8.87 11.75
CA LEU A 85 1.93 -8.38 12.09
C LEU A 85 1.92 -6.87 12.41
N HIS A 86 1.26 -6.08 11.55
CA HIS A 86 1.18 -4.63 11.71
C HIS A 86 0.41 -4.24 12.98
N ASN A 87 -0.79 -4.80 13.16
CA ASN A 87 -1.74 -4.34 14.17
C ASN A 87 -1.69 -5.13 15.49
N GLU A 88 -1.72 -6.46 15.44
CA GLU A 88 -1.75 -7.29 16.65
C GLU A 88 -0.38 -7.36 17.32
N LEU A 89 0.70 -7.46 16.51
CA LEU A 89 2.07 -7.50 17.02
C LEU A 89 2.72 -6.11 17.12
N LYS A 90 1.97 -5.03 16.81
CA LYS A 90 2.44 -3.63 16.88
C LYS A 90 3.75 -3.37 16.14
N LEU A 91 4.00 -4.11 15.05
CA LEU A 91 5.19 -3.90 14.24
C LEU A 91 5.12 -2.59 13.43
N ASP A 92 3.98 -1.90 13.45
CA ASP A 92 3.86 -0.52 13.01
C ASP A 92 4.62 0.47 13.90
N SER A 93 4.97 0.10 15.14
CA SER A 93 5.58 1.02 16.10
C SER A 93 7.10 1.19 15.93
N HIS A 94 7.74 0.36 15.09
CA HIS A 94 9.17 0.44 14.79
C HIS A 94 9.38 0.85 13.33
N TRP A 95 10.26 1.83 13.09
CA TRP A 95 10.49 2.45 11.79
C TRP A 95 10.70 1.43 10.66
N PHE A 96 11.56 0.44 10.88
CA PHE A 96 11.91 -0.52 9.83
C PHE A 96 10.72 -1.40 9.46
N THR A 97 10.06 -1.97 10.45
CA THR A 97 8.96 -2.92 10.24
C THR A 97 7.71 -2.21 9.73
N ARG A 98 7.43 -0.98 10.18
CA ARG A 98 6.39 -0.13 9.60
C ARG A 98 6.61 0.08 8.10
N ASN A 99 7.80 0.53 7.70
CA ASN A 99 8.13 0.81 6.31
C ASN A 99 8.08 -0.46 5.45
N ALA A 100 8.66 -1.56 5.94
CA ALA A 100 8.64 -2.84 5.25
C ALA A 100 7.22 -3.41 5.09
N LEU A 101 6.41 -3.41 6.15
CA LEU A 101 5.03 -3.92 6.11
C LEU A 101 4.15 -3.08 5.21
N ASN A 102 4.28 -1.74 5.24
CA ASN A 102 3.57 -0.87 4.31
C ASN A 102 3.98 -1.15 2.86
N ALA A 103 5.28 -1.25 2.57
CA ALA A 103 5.76 -1.59 1.23
C ALA A 103 5.24 -2.95 0.74
N VAL A 104 5.23 -3.97 1.60
CA VAL A 104 4.62 -5.28 1.32
C VAL A 104 3.12 -5.14 1.07
N GLY A 105 2.39 -4.33 1.83
CA GLY A 105 0.97 -4.06 1.62
C GLY A 105 0.69 -3.49 0.22
N TYR A 106 1.44 -2.47 -0.20
CA TYR A 106 1.36 -1.91 -1.55
C TYR A 106 1.76 -2.93 -2.63
N ALA A 107 2.81 -3.71 -2.40
CA ALA A 107 3.23 -4.79 -3.30
C ALA A 107 2.09 -5.80 -3.52
N VAL A 108 1.43 -6.20 -2.44
CA VAL A 108 0.32 -7.16 -2.48
C VAL A 108 -0.88 -6.59 -3.20
N PHE A 109 -1.20 -5.31 -3.00
CA PHE A 109 -2.25 -4.63 -3.75
C PHE A 109 -1.96 -4.64 -5.25
N ASP A 110 -0.76 -4.24 -5.64
CA ASP A 110 -0.35 -4.18 -7.06
C ASP A 110 -0.34 -5.57 -7.70
N ALA A 111 0.28 -6.56 -7.05
CA ALA A 111 0.35 -7.94 -7.55
C ALA A 111 -1.04 -8.58 -7.64
N GLY A 112 -1.85 -8.44 -6.59
CA GLY A 112 -3.19 -9.03 -6.51
C GLY A 112 -4.14 -8.43 -7.54
N ALA A 113 -4.23 -7.11 -7.62
CA ALA A 113 -5.08 -6.41 -8.59
C ALA A 113 -4.65 -6.74 -10.03
N THR A 114 -3.34 -6.68 -10.32
CA THR A 114 -2.80 -7.02 -11.65
C THR A 114 -3.14 -8.46 -12.04
N ALA A 115 -3.00 -9.42 -11.12
CA ALA A 115 -3.36 -10.81 -11.37
C ALA A 115 -4.86 -10.97 -11.65
N ILE A 116 -5.74 -10.37 -10.85
CA ILE A 116 -7.20 -10.44 -11.05
C ILE A 116 -7.60 -9.87 -12.41
N ILE A 117 -7.13 -8.66 -12.73
CA ILE A 117 -7.46 -7.99 -13.98
C ILE A 117 -7.01 -8.83 -15.18
N ARG A 118 -5.81 -9.41 -15.09
CA ARG A 118 -5.27 -10.30 -16.11
C ARG A 118 -6.08 -11.59 -16.29
N THR A 119 -6.60 -12.18 -15.22
CA THR A 119 -7.43 -13.40 -15.35
C THR A 119 -8.73 -13.18 -16.12
N GLY A 120 -9.21 -11.92 -16.25
CA GLY A 120 -10.29 -11.55 -17.16
C GLY A 120 -10.01 -11.80 -18.64
N ILE A 121 -8.73 -11.89 -18.99
CA ILE A 121 -8.24 -12.14 -20.34
C ILE A 121 -8.10 -13.67 -20.56
N MET A 122 -8.13 -14.48 -19.49
CA MET A 122 -8.02 -15.93 -19.57
C MET A 122 -9.39 -16.59 -19.71
N LYS A 123 -9.60 -17.28 -20.84
CA LYS A 123 -10.59 -18.35 -20.90
C LYS A 123 -10.03 -19.54 -20.09
N CYS A 124 -10.75 -20.07 -19.09
CA CYS A 124 -10.40 -21.41 -18.60
C CYS A 124 -10.74 -22.37 -19.73
N TYR A 125 -9.73 -23.03 -20.27
CA TYR A 125 -9.95 -24.21 -21.10
C TYR A 125 -9.93 -25.39 -20.16
N LEU A 126 -11.03 -26.12 -20.10
CA LEU A 126 -11.05 -27.43 -19.47
C LEU A 126 -10.14 -28.34 -20.31
N VAL A 127 -9.07 -28.83 -19.70
CA VAL A 127 -8.19 -29.81 -20.35
C VAL A 127 -8.45 -31.14 -19.66
N HIS A 128 -8.81 -32.14 -20.47
CA HIS A 128 -8.93 -33.53 -20.01
C HIS A 128 -7.52 -34.10 -19.85
N TYR A 129 -7.13 -34.49 -18.64
CA TYR A 129 -5.86 -35.17 -18.38
C TYR A 129 -6.15 -36.44 -17.58
N ASN A 130 -5.83 -37.61 -18.14
CA ASN A 130 -6.11 -38.93 -17.54
C ASN A 130 -7.55 -39.12 -17.04
N GLY A 131 -8.55 -38.65 -17.79
CA GLY A 131 -9.98 -38.82 -17.44
C GLY A 131 -10.48 -37.91 -16.30
N LEU A 132 -9.62 -37.04 -15.74
CA LEU A 132 -10.00 -36.05 -14.75
C LEU A 132 -10.05 -34.65 -15.39
N MET A 133 -11.14 -33.91 -15.15
CA MET A 133 -11.23 -32.50 -15.53
C MET A 133 -10.35 -31.67 -14.59
N CYS A 134 -9.24 -31.13 -15.13
CA CYS A 134 -8.40 -30.19 -14.42
C CYS A 134 -8.49 -28.82 -15.11
N CYS A 135 -8.90 -27.76 -14.39
CA CYS A 135 -8.70 -26.39 -14.88
C CYS A 135 -7.20 -26.09 -14.74
N ILE A 136 -6.45 -26.34 -15.81
CA ILE A 136 -5.06 -25.87 -15.90
C ILE A 136 -5.14 -24.35 -16.08
N ARG A 137 -5.01 -23.61 -14.98
CA ARG A 137 -4.79 -22.17 -15.01
C ARG A 137 -3.40 -21.97 -15.62
N TRP A 138 -3.34 -21.70 -16.91
CA TRP A 138 -2.07 -21.39 -17.58
C TRP A 138 -1.29 -20.34 -16.78
N HIS A 139 -0.13 -20.74 -16.26
CA HIS A 139 0.86 -19.84 -15.67
C HIS A 139 1.39 -18.93 -16.78
N CYS A 140 0.63 -17.87 -17.02
CA CYS A 140 0.86 -16.93 -18.06
C CYS A 140 2.13 -16.15 -17.63
N ARG A 141 3.27 -16.34 -18.30
CA ARG A 141 4.53 -15.64 -17.97
C ARG A 141 4.26 -14.14 -17.89
N VAL A 142 4.61 -13.51 -16.76
CA VAL A 142 4.53 -12.06 -16.62
C VAL A 142 5.61 -11.47 -17.52
N SER A 143 5.29 -10.45 -18.31
CA SER A 143 6.31 -9.83 -19.16
C SER A 143 7.42 -9.24 -18.27
N PRO A 144 8.69 -9.26 -18.72
CA PRO A 144 9.78 -8.65 -17.96
C PRO A 144 9.48 -7.19 -17.61
N ALA A 145 8.82 -6.45 -18.50
CA ALA A 145 8.40 -5.07 -18.26
C ALA A 145 7.43 -4.91 -17.07
N VAL A 146 6.46 -5.81 -16.92
CA VAL A 146 5.52 -5.78 -15.77
C VAL A 146 6.23 -6.15 -14.48
N LEU A 147 7.13 -7.15 -14.51
CA LEU A 147 7.96 -7.48 -13.33
C LEU A 147 8.85 -6.30 -12.93
N THR A 148 9.51 -5.64 -13.89
CA THR A 148 10.33 -4.46 -13.61
C THR A 148 9.48 -3.34 -13.03
N ALA A 149 8.30 -3.04 -13.59
CA ALA A 149 7.40 -2.04 -13.04
C ALA A 149 6.99 -2.36 -11.59
N HIS A 150 6.69 -3.64 -11.32
CA HIS A 150 6.32 -4.11 -9.99
C HIS A 150 7.45 -3.91 -8.97
N TYR A 151 8.66 -4.38 -9.26
CA TYR A 151 9.79 -4.23 -8.35
C TYR A 151 10.20 -2.76 -8.15
N LEU A 152 10.08 -1.91 -9.17
CA LEU A 152 10.31 -0.48 -9.02
C LEU A 152 9.26 0.18 -8.15
N SER A 153 7.98 -0.17 -8.32
CA SER A 153 6.90 0.33 -7.45
C SER A 153 7.18 -0.02 -5.97
N ILE A 154 7.58 -1.26 -5.69
CA ILE A 154 7.98 -1.70 -4.34
C ILE A 154 9.18 -0.89 -3.83
N GLY A 155 10.21 -0.72 -4.65
CA GLY A 155 11.40 0.04 -4.28
C GLY A 155 11.11 1.52 -3.98
N ILE A 156 10.27 2.15 -4.81
CA ILE A 156 9.78 3.52 -4.60
C ILE A 156 9.08 3.59 -3.26
N VAL A 157 8.02 2.79 -3.04
CA VAL A 157 7.24 2.82 -1.80
C VAL A 157 8.14 2.55 -0.61
N LEU A 158 8.97 1.50 -0.62
CA LEU A 158 9.84 1.15 0.51
C LEU A 158 10.77 2.30 0.93
N THR A 159 11.23 3.11 -0.02
CA THR A 159 12.20 4.18 0.23
C THR A 159 11.58 5.57 0.35
N THR A 160 10.25 5.70 0.20
CA THR A 160 9.54 6.98 0.29
C THR A 160 8.30 6.94 1.19
N ILE A 161 7.85 5.77 1.65
CA ILE A 161 6.62 5.64 2.45
C ILE A 161 6.73 6.30 3.82
N HIS A 162 7.96 6.50 4.33
CA HIS A 162 8.21 7.29 5.54
C HIS A 162 7.92 8.78 5.38
N ALA A 163 7.63 9.28 4.17
CA ALA A 163 7.15 10.64 3.96
C ALA A 163 5.91 10.94 4.81
N GLN A 164 5.05 9.94 5.04
CA GLN A 164 3.87 10.08 5.90
C GLN A 164 4.22 10.30 7.37
N ASP A 165 5.35 9.74 7.84
CA ASP A 165 5.72 9.81 9.24
C ASP A 165 6.08 11.25 9.64
N PHE A 166 6.51 12.12 8.71
CA PHE A 166 6.83 13.52 9.03
C PHE A 166 5.60 14.31 9.50
N ARG A 167 4.46 14.15 8.80
CA ARG A 167 3.23 14.83 9.20
C ARG A 167 2.60 14.25 10.47
N ASP A 168 2.86 12.97 10.73
CA ASP A 168 2.31 12.21 11.86
C ASP A 168 3.30 12.19 13.05
N GLU A 169 4.45 12.90 12.97
CA GLU A 169 5.54 12.86 13.96
C GLU A 169 5.07 13.20 15.38
N LEU A 170 4.27 14.27 15.54
CA LEU A 170 3.76 14.69 16.86
C LEU A 170 2.90 13.59 17.50
N GLY A 171 1.99 12.98 16.72
CA GLY A 171 1.16 11.89 17.19
C GLY A 171 1.98 10.63 17.49
N ASP A 172 2.99 10.33 16.66
CA ASP A 172 3.88 9.20 16.89
C ASP A 172 4.73 9.37 18.16
N ARG A 173 5.13 10.61 18.51
CA ARG A 173 5.80 10.91 19.78
C ARG A 173 4.90 10.67 20.99
N GLU A 174 3.62 11.07 20.91
CA GLU A 174 2.64 10.81 21.98
C GLU A 174 2.41 9.31 22.21
N GLU A 175 2.35 8.53 21.12
CA GLU A 175 2.21 7.07 21.15
C GLU A 175 3.53 6.33 21.42
N LYS A 176 4.63 7.06 21.67
CA LYS A 176 5.98 6.51 21.95
C LYS A 176 6.51 5.59 20.85
N ARG A 177 6.12 5.85 19.61
CA ARG A 177 6.57 5.11 18.43
C ARG A 177 7.99 5.55 18.03
N ARG A 178 8.73 4.64 17.40
CA ARG A 178 10.11 4.87 16.95
C ARG A 178 10.13 4.95 15.42
N THR A 179 9.63 6.04 14.85
CA THR A 179 9.54 6.28 13.39
C THR A 179 10.77 7.01 12.85
N ILE A 180 10.93 7.06 11.52
CA ILE A 180 12.14 7.64 10.89
C ILE A 180 12.38 9.10 11.32
N PRO A 181 11.39 10.00 11.31
CA PRO A 181 11.58 11.38 11.74
C PRO A 181 12.00 11.51 13.22
N ILE A 182 11.62 10.55 14.07
CA ILE A 182 11.96 10.54 15.50
C ILE A 182 13.35 9.95 15.75
N VAL A 183 13.67 8.81 15.12
CA VAL A 183 14.90 8.05 15.37
C VAL A 183 16.09 8.64 14.62
N MET A 184 15.87 9.11 13.38
CA MET A 184 16.92 9.57 12.49
C MET A 184 16.46 10.77 11.65
N PRO A 185 16.13 11.92 12.27
CA PRO A 185 15.51 13.08 11.61
C PRO A 185 16.30 13.58 10.39
N LEU A 186 17.62 13.74 10.54
CA LEU A 186 18.47 14.26 9.46
C LEU A 186 18.54 13.28 8.28
N ALA A 187 18.76 11.99 8.56
CA ALA A 187 18.84 10.96 7.52
C ALA A 187 17.48 10.78 6.82
N GLY A 188 16.37 10.82 7.57
CA GLY A 188 15.02 10.78 7.02
C GLY A 188 14.73 11.95 6.09
N ARG A 189 15.09 13.18 6.48
CA ARG A 189 14.87 14.36 5.64
C ARG A 189 15.77 14.36 4.41
N LEU A 190 17.03 13.92 4.55
CA LEU A 190 17.97 13.82 3.44
C LEU A 190 17.57 12.71 2.44
N SER A 191 16.95 11.62 2.92
CA SER A 191 16.53 10.54 2.03
C SER A 191 15.40 10.97 1.09
N MET A 192 14.55 11.93 1.47
CA MET A 192 13.44 12.40 0.61
C MET A 192 13.89 12.99 -0.73
N PRO A 193 14.75 14.04 -0.80
CA PRO A 193 15.23 14.56 -2.08
C PRO A 193 16.08 13.55 -2.85
N LEU A 194 16.86 12.71 -2.17
CA LEU A 194 17.68 11.69 -2.82
C LEU A 194 16.82 10.60 -3.48
N SER A 195 15.93 9.96 -2.71
CA SER A 195 15.06 8.90 -3.20
C SER A 195 14.12 9.40 -4.29
N LEU A 196 13.42 10.52 -4.07
CA LEU A 196 12.45 11.05 -5.04
C LEU A 196 13.14 11.45 -6.36
N SER A 197 14.28 12.13 -6.31
CA SER A 197 15.01 12.52 -7.52
C SER A 197 15.57 11.29 -8.25
N MET A 198 16.15 10.34 -7.52
CA MET A 198 16.68 9.10 -8.07
C MET A 198 15.60 8.29 -8.79
N TRP A 199 14.43 8.09 -8.15
CA TRP A 199 13.34 7.36 -8.76
C TRP A 199 12.71 8.10 -9.94
N SER A 200 12.53 9.42 -9.84
CA SER A 200 12.06 10.23 -10.97
C SER A 200 13.00 10.10 -12.17
N LEU A 201 14.33 10.15 -11.96
CA LEU A 201 15.30 9.92 -13.03
C LEU A 201 15.21 8.52 -13.61
N GLY A 202 15.14 7.48 -12.76
CA GLY A 202 14.98 6.10 -13.21
C GLY A 202 13.73 5.89 -14.06
N LEU A 203 12.60 6.47 -13.66
CA LEU A 203 11.35 6.45 -14.43
C LEU A 203 11.48 7.21 -15.75
N CYS A 204 12.19 8.35 -15.77
CA CYS A 204 12.46 9.09 -16.99
C CYS A 204 13.25 8.26 -18.00
N VAL A 205 14.38 7.69 -17.58
CA VAL A 205 15.25 6.87 -18.44
C VAL A 205 14.50 5.66 -19.00
N ARG A 206 13.62 5.04 -18.19
CA ARG A 206 13.03 3.76 -18.54
C ARG A 206 11.65 3.81 -19.20
N TRP A 207 10.83 4.82 -18.88
CA TRP A 207 9.43 4.92 -19.35
C TRP A 207 9.04 6.24 -20.03
N SER A 208 9.72 7.36 -19.76
CA SER A 208 9.29 8.63 -20.36
C SER A 208 9.42 8.59 -21.89
N ARG A 209 8.40 9.11 -22.58
CA ARG A 209 8.33 9.16 -24.05
C ARG A 209 8.56 10.56 -24.60
N SER A 210 8.58 11.57 -23.74
CA SER A 210 8.74 12.98 -24.08
C SER A 210 9.54 13.70 -23.00
N TRP A 211 10.36 14.67 -23.42
CA TRP A 211 11.10 15.55 -22.51
C TRP A 211 10.17 16.28 -21.54
N MET A 212 8.93 16.59 -21.93
CA MET A 212 7.95 17.24 -21.06
C MET A 212 7.57 16.34 -19.88
N GLN A 213 7.38 15.03 -20.12
CA GLN A 213 7.11 14.07 -19.05
C GLN A 213 8.31 13.97 -18.11
N SER A 214 9.53 14.00 -18.66
CA SER A 214 10.74 13.95 -17.85
C SER A 214 10.90 15.18 -16.98
N VAL A 215 10.67 16.38 -17.52
CA VAL A 215 10.71 17.65 -16.77
C VAL A 215 9.66 17.65 -15.65
N ILE A 216 8.44 17.17 -15.91
CA ILE A 216 7.39 17.11 -14.89
C ILE A 216 7.78 16.13 -13.77
N LEU A 217 8.23 14.91 -14.10
CA LEU A 217 8.59 13.88 -13.11
C LEU A 217 9.81 14.28 -12.28
N LEU A 218 10.87 14.78 -12.91
CA LEU A 218 12.07 15.24 -12.21
C LEU A 218 11.79 16.49 -11.40
N GLY A 219 11.07 17.45 -11.99
CA GLY A 219 10.67 18.70 -11.34
C GLY A 219 9.85 18.45 -10.08
N SER A 220 8.83 17.57 -10.15
CA SER A 220 8.02 17.23 -8.98
C SER A 220 8.83 16.49 -7.91
N GLY A 221 9.66 15.52 -8.30
CA GLY A 221 10.52 14.78 -7.37
C GLY A 221 11.50 15.68 -6.61
N MET A 222 12.20 16.57 -7.33
CA MET A 222 13.11 17.54 -6.73
C MET A 222 12.37 18.58 -5.88
N PHE A 223 11.21 19.06 -6.34
CA PHE A 223 10.42 20.04 -5.61
C PHE A 223 9.91 19.48 -4.29
N ILE A 224 9.20 18.34 -4.31
CA ILE A 224 8.63 17.72 -3.11
C ILE A 224 9.74 17.26 -2.17
N GLY A 225 10.79 16.61 -2.69
CA GLY A 225 11.93 16.18 -1.89
C GLY A 225 12.69 17.34 -1.25
N GLY A 226 12.91 18.43 -2.00
CA GLY A 226 13.51 19.65 -1.48
C GLY A 226 12.67 20.29 -0.37
N ARG A 227 11.33 20.26 -0.48
CA ARG A 227 10.46 20.76 0.59
C ARG A 227 10.64 20.00 1.90
N PHE A 228 10.66 18.67 1.88
CA PHE A 228 10.92 17.85 3.09
C PHE A 228 12.28 18.15 3.72
N TYR A 229 13.28 18.52 2.91
CA TYR A 229 14.62 18.83 3.38
C TYR A 229 14.78 20.27 3.90
N PHE A 230 14.19 21.27 3.26
CA PHE A 230 14.37 22.68 3.61
C PHE A 230 13.31 23.23 4.57
N LEU A 231 12.10 22.65 4.58
CA LEU A 231 10.97 23.13 5.38
C LEU A 231 10.64 22.12 6.47
N HIS A 232 10.83 22.51 7.73
CA HIS A 232 10.70 21.59 8.88
C HIS A 232 9.47 21.85 9.75
N SER A 233 8.62 22.81 9.39
CA SER A 233 7.40 23.07 10.17
C SER A 233 6.37 21.94 9.98
N PRO A 234 5.59 21.58 11.01
CA PRO A 234 4.54 20.57 10.90
C PRO A 234 3.53 20.87 9.78
N GLU A 235 3.21 22.16 9.55
CA GLU A 235 2.35 22.61 8.46
C GLU A 235 2.98 22.33 7.09
N ALA A 236 4.29 22.57 6.97
CA ALA A 236 5.02 22.31 5.73
C ALA A 236 5.15 20.82 5.45
N ASP A 237 5.37 19.98 6.46
CA ASP A 237 5.41 18.52 6.31
C ASP A 237 4.04 17.97 5.90
N ARG A 238 2.95 18.47 6.52
CA ARG A 238 1.57 18.15 6.08
C ARG A 238 1.31 18.52 4.63
N PHE A 239 1.69 19.74 4.23
CA PHE A 239 1.49 20.20 2.85
C PHE A 239 2.37 19.42 1.86
N SER A 240 3.63 19.14 2.20
CA SER A 240 4.55 18.41 1.32
C SER A 240 4.13 16.96 1.11
N TYR A 241 3.44 16.35 2.09
CA TYR A 241 2.83 15.03 1.94
C TYR A 241 1.58 15.02 1.02
N LEU A 242 0.89 16.15 0.88
CA LEU A 242 -0.32 16.27 0.06
C LEU A 242 -0.03 16.58 -1.41
N LEU A 243 1.15 17.12 -1.71
CA LEU A 243 1.64 17.38 -3.07
C LEU A 243 2.02 16.08 -3.79
#